data_AF-A0A349PE06-F1
#
_entry.id   AF-A0A349PE06-F1
#
_cell.length_a   1.000
_cell.length_b   1.000
_cell.length_c   1.000
_cell.angle_alpha   90.00
_cell.angle_beta   90.00
_cell.angle_gamma   90.00
#
_symmetry.space_group_name_H-M   'P 1'
#
loop_
_entity.id
_entity.type
_entity.pdbx_description
1 polymer ?
#
loop_
_entity_poly.entity_id
_entity_poly.type
_entity_poly.pdbx_seq_one_letter_code
_entity_poly.pdbx_strand_id
1 'polypeptide(L)'
;MTRSDPGTAFIHTLPGYLAVSLLSTAVLLVSALGLMKLAFVLGELVLAPERAYWPKPLPYDAIGFALASSGTALAQYYLVNLLLYPGVGRRMLAAAILSAAVLCGLFFWRAAQSSTLGAYAFSGLTVTLSALIGGGAGIFQKPGQNPRPFINSPYFR
;
A
#
# COMPACT_ATOMS: atom_id res chain seq x y z
N MET A 1 -6.87 -32.45 15.08
CA MET A 1 -6.74 -31.01 14.79
C MET A 1 -8.09 -30.36 15.07
N THR A 2 -8.21 -29.65 16.19
CA THR A 2 -9.42 -28.89 16.53
C THR A 2 -9.56 -27.73 15.54
N ARG A 3 -10.70 -27.68 14.85
CA ARG A 3 -11.04 -26.63 13.90
C ARG A 3 -11.17 -25.32 14.70
N SER A 4 -10.10 -24.53 14.75
CA SER A 4 -10.13 -23.21 15.39
C SER A 4 -11.24 -22.39 14.74
N ASP A 5 -12.11 -21.81 15.57
CA ASP A 5 -13.22 -20.99 15.12
C ASP A 5 -12.67 -19.88 14.20
N PRO A 6 -13.16 -19.72 12.95
CA PRO A 6 -12.60 -18.76 12.00
C PRO A 6 -12.52 -17.32 12.55
N GLY A 7 -13.37 -16.97 13.52
CA GLY A 7 -13.30 -15.70 14.25
C GLY A 7 -12.03 -15.53 15.09
N THR A 8 -11.58 -16.56 15.82
CA THR A 8 -10.37 -16.48 16.64
C THR A 8 -9.11 -16.43 15.79
N ALA A 9 -9.06 -17.22 14.71
CA ALA A 9 -7.94 -17.18 13.76
C ALA A 9 -7.77 -15.78 13.15
N PHE A 10 -8.87 -15.12 12.78
CA PHE A 10 -8.82 -13.76 12.26
C PHE A 10 -8.24 -12.76 13.26
N ILE A 11 -8.67 -12.79 14.52
CA ILE A 11 -8.20 -11.88 15.58
C ILE A 11 -6.68 -11.98 15.75
N HIS A 12 -6.11 -13.19 15.66
CA HIS A 12 -4.65 -13.37 15.74
C HIS A 12 -3.92 -12.89 14.48
N THR A 13 -4.54 -12.98 13.30
CA THR A 13 -3.93 -12.52 12.03
C THR A 13 -4.08 -11.02 11.78
N LEU A 14 -5.08 -10.36 12.40
CA LEU A 14 -5.35 -8.93 12.25
C LEU A 14 -4.15 -8.03 12.63
N PRO A 15 -3.49 -8.18 13.80
CA PRO A 15 -2.32 -7.35 14.12
C PRO A 15 -1.18 -7.57 13.13
N GLY A 16 -0.98 -8.81 12.65
CA GLY A 16 0.00 -9.11 11.61
C GLY A 16 -0.33 -8.40 10.30
N TYR A 17 -1.60 -8.43 9.87
CA TYR A 17 -2.04 -7.71 8.67
C TYR A 17 -1.83 -6.21 8.78
N LEU A 18 -2.18 -5.60 9.92
CA LEU A 18 -1.97 -4.18 10.17
C LEU A 18 -0.48 -3.82 10.20
N ALA A 19 0.35 -4.62 10.88
CA ALA A 19 1.79 -4.42 10.94
C ALA A 19 2.44 -4.50 9.57
N VAL A 20 2.10 -5.52 8.76
CA VAL A 20 2.63 -5.67 7.40
C VAL A 20 2.12 -4.56 6.48
N SER A 21 0.87 -4.12 6.63
CA SER A 21 0.32 -2.99 5.89
C SER A 21 1.07 -1.68 6.19
N LEU A 22 1.32 -1.39 7.46
CA LEU A 22 2.08 -0.22 7.90
C LEU A 22 3.54 -0.29 7.46
N LEU A 23 4.19 -1.45 7.60
CA LEU A 23 5.56 -1.66 7.15
C LEU A 23 5.69 -1.47 5.64
N SER A 24 4.75 -2.03 4.86
CA SER A 24 4.72 -1.85 3.41
C SER A 24 4.55 -0.37 3.05
N THR A 25 3.67 0.35 3.74
CA THR A 25 3.46 1.78 3.56
C THR A 25 4.73 2.58 3.88
N ALA A 26 5.44 2.22 4.96
CA ALA A 26 6.70 2.86 5.34
C ALA A 26 7.79 2.62 4.27
N VAL A 27 7.95 1.39 3.80
CA VAL A 27 8.90 1.05 2.73
C VAL A 27 8.57 1.82 1.44
N LEU A 28 7.31 1.88 1.06
CA LEU A 28 6.86 2.65 -0.12
C LEU A 28 7.10 4.15 0.03
N LEU A 29 6.85 4.71 1.22
CA LEU A 29 7.11 6.13 1.49
C LEU A 29 8.60 6.45 1.39
N VAL A 30 9.45 5.66 2.02
CA VAL A 30 10.92 5.85 1.96
C VAL A 30 11.43 5.68 0.53
N SER A 31 10.93 4.68 -0.19
CA SER A 31 11.30 4.43 -1.59
C SER A 31 10.86 5.56 -2.50
N ALA A 32 9.63 6.07 -2.34
CA ALA A 32 9.12 7.21 -3.09
C ALA A 32 9.97 8.46 -2.82
N LEU A 33 10.32 8.73 -1.55
CA LEU A 33 11.21 9.84 -1.19
C LEU A 33 12.59 9.71 -1.83
N GLY A 34 13.18 8.51 -1.78
CA GLY A 34 14.47 8.21 -2.40
C GLY A 34 14.45 8.42 -3.91
N LEU A 35 13.41 7.94 -4.59
CA LEU A 35 13.23 8.11 -6.03
C LEU A 35 13.01 9.57 -6.42
N MET A 36 12.23 10.32 -5.64
CA MET A 36 12.04 11.76 -5.86
C MET A 36 13.36 12.51 -5.76
N LYS A 37 14.17 12.23 -4.73
CA LYS A 37 15.51 12.83 -4.58
C LYS A 37 16.46 12.43 -5.70
N LEU A 38 16.45 11.15 -6.09
CA LEU A 38 17.27 10.65 -7.20
C LEU A 38 16.87 11.33 -8.51
N ALA A 39 15.58 11.46 -8.80
CA ALA A 39 15.08 12.12 -10.00
C ALA A 39 15.45 13.61 -10.02
N PHE A 40 15.45 14.28 -8.86
CA PHE A 40 15.91 15.65 -8.75
C PHE A 40 17.41 15.78 -9.06
N VAL A 41 18.26 14.94 -8.45
CA VAL A 41 19.71 14.93 -8.68
C VAL A 41 20.05 14.59 -10.14
N LEU A 42 19.38 13.60 -10.74
CA LEU A 42 19.54 13.28 -12.16
C LEU A 42 19.07 14.43 -13.06
N GLY A 43 18.03 15.13 -12.65
CA GLY A 43 17.55 16.35 -13.31
C GLY A 43 18.62 17.43 -13.34
N GLU A 44 19.28 17.71 -12.21
CA GLU A 44 20.39 18.68 -12.12
C GLU A 44 21.60 18.29 -12.99
N LEU A 45 21.87 16.99 -13.14
CA LEU A 45 22.97 16.49 -13.99
C LEU A 45 22.69 16.69 -15.49
N VAL A 46 21.43 16.62 -15.91
CA VAL A 46 21.03 16.70 -17.33
C VAL A 46 20.63 18.12 -17.73
N LEU A 47 19.95 18.84 -16.85
CA LEU A 47 19.49 20.20 -17.02
C LEU A 47 20.32 21.06 -16.07
N ALA A 48 21.17 21.93 -16.62
CA ALA A 48 22.00 22.86 -15.85
C ALA A 48 21.23 23.42 -14.63
N PRO A 49 21.88 23.60 -13.46
CA PRO A 49 21.22 23.77 -12.17
C PRO A 49 20.15 24.88 -12.19
N GLU A 50 20.36 25.97 -12.93
CA GLU A 50 19.38 27.05 -13.08
C GLU A 50 18.02 26.63 -13.69
N ARG A 51 18.01 25.60 -14.55
CA ARG A 51 16.79 25.05 -15.17
C ARG A 51 16.14 23.93 -14.35
N ALA A 52 16.88 23.30 -13.45
CA ALA A 52 16.36 22.23 -12.60
C ALA A 52 15.39 22.74 -11.52
N TYR A 53 15.55 23.98 -11.07
CA TYR A 53 14.59 24.65 -10.17
C TYR A 53 13.35 25.21 -10.87
N TRP A 54 13.33 25.18 -12.22
CA TRP A 54 12.25 25.73 -13.01
C TRP A 54 10.96 24.91 -12.97
N PRO A 55 10.99 23.56 -13.03
CA PRO A 55 9.84 22.78 -12.59
C PRO A 55 9.67 22.98 -11.08
N LYS A 56 8.56 23.59 -10.68
CA LYS A 56 8.11 23.59 -9.27
C LYS A 56 8.17 22.15 -8.71
N PRO A 57 8.25 21.92 -7.40
CA PRO A 57 8.31 20.57 -6.80
C PRO A 57 7.12 19.66 -7.15
N LEU A 58 6.03 20.21 -7.70
CA LEU A 58 4.78 19.53 -8.05
C LEU A 58 4.91 18.25 -8.90
N PRO A 59 5.60 18.23 -10.07
CA PRO A 59 5.83 17.01 -10.86
C PRO A 59 6.56 15.91 -10.08
N TYR A 60 7.58 16.25 -9.30
CA TYR A 60 8.33 15.25 -8.51
C TYR A 60 7.44 14.65 -7.42
N ASP A 61 6.68 15.49 -6.71
CA ASP A 61 5.70 15.07 -5.72
C ASP A 61 4.63 14.16 -6.35
N ALA A 62 4.14 14.49 -7.55
CA ALA A 62 3.13 13.71 -8.26
C ALA A 62 3.63 12.30 -8.61
N ILE A 63 4.88 12.17 -9.07
CA ILE A 63 5.50 10.86 -9.35
C ILE A 63 5.62 10.06 -8.06
N GLY A 64 6.11 10.68 -6.99
CA GLY A 64 6.21 10.05 -5.68
C GLY A 64 4.87 9.54 -5.17
N PHE A 65 3.82 10.35 -5.25
CA PHE A 65 2.48 9.96 -4.86
C PHE A 65 1.89 8.88 -5.76
N ALA A 66 2.11 8.92 -7.07
CA ALA A 66 1.65 7.89 -7.99
C ALA A 66 2.31 6.53 -7.68
N LEU A 67 3.61 6.52 -7.39
CA LEU A 67 4.34 5.31 -6.99
C LEU A 67 3.88 4.79 -5.62
N ALA A 68 3.77 5.66 -4.62
CA ALA A 68 3.28 5.27 -3.31
C ALA A 68 1.84 4.74 -3.38
N SER A 69 0.97 5.37 -4.19
CA SER A 69 -0.43 4.97 -4.38
C SER A 69 -0.54 3.62 -5.09
N SER A 70 0.11 3.47 -6.24
CA SER A 70 0.10 2.20 -7.00
C SER A 70 0.71 1.05 -6.20
N GLY A 71 1.83 1.28 -5.52
CA GLY A 71 2.45 0.31 -4.61
C GLY A 71 1.54 -0.08 -3.45
N THR A 72 0.83 0.88 -2.85
CA THR A 72 -0.11 0.61 -1.75
C THR A 72 -1.28 -0.22 -2.23
N ALA A 73 -1.84 0.11 -3.40
CA ALA A 73 -2.93 -0.66 -3.99
C ALA A 73 -2.50 -2.11 -4.27
N LEU A 74 -1.31 -2.31 -4.85
CA LEU A 74 -0.76 -3.64 -5.09
C LEU A 74 -0.52 -4.41 -3.78
N ALA A 75 0.11 -3.78 -2.78
CA ALA A 75 0.38 -4.40 -1.48
C ALA A 75 -0.93 -4.86 -0.82
N GLN A 76 -1.95 -4.01 -0.79
CA GLN A 76 -3.24 -4.35 -0.20
C GLN A 76 -3.96 -5.44 -0.97
N TYR A 77 -3.93 -5.40 -2.30
CA TYR A 77 -4.48 -6.46 -3.14
C TYR A 77 -3.83 -7.82 -2.85
N TYR A 78 -2.51 -7.88 -2.72
CA TYR A 78 -1.80 -9.12 -2.40
C TYR A 78 -2.05 -9.61 -0.97
N LEU A 79 -2.07 -8.70 0.02
CA LEU A 79 -2.34 -9.06 1.42
C LEU A 79 -3.76 -9.61 1.61
N VAL A 80 -4.75 -8.99 0.97
CA VAL A 80 -6.13 -9.48 1.01
C VAL A 80 -6.25 -10.85 0.35
N ASN A 81 -5.60 -11.06 -0.79
CA ASN A 81 -5.57 -12.37 -1.44
C ASN A 81 -4.92 -13.45 -0.56
N LEU A 82 -3.91 -13.09 0.24
CA LEU A 82 -3.25 -14.00 1.17
C LEU A 82 -4.18 -14.41 2.34
N LEU A 83 -5.02 -13.49 2.81
CA LEU A 83 -5.96 -13.76 3.91
C LEU A 83 -7.32 -14.32 3.47
N LEU A 84 -7.72 -14.15 2.22
CA LEU A 84 -8.87 -14.85 1.66
C LEU A 84 -8.65 -16.36 1.61
N TYR A 85 -7.40 -16.79 1.41
CA TYR A 85 -7.03 -18.21 1.31
C TYR A 85 -7.38 -19.05 2.56
N PRO A 86 -7.05 -18.65 3.80
CA PRO A 86 -7.46 -19.38 5.01
C PRO A 86 -8.97 -19.31 5.31
N GLY A 87 -9.80 -18.78 4.41
CA GLY A 87 -11.26 -18.74 4.55
C GLY A 87 -11.76 -17.60 5.44
N VAL A 88 -10.96 -16.54 5.62
CA VAL A 88 -11.41 -15.36 6.35
C VAL A 88 -12.62 -14.75 5.66
N GLY A 89 -13.67 -14.47 6.44
CA GLY A 89 -14.89 -13.88 5.92
C GLY A 89 -14.64 -12.51 5.28
N ARG A 90 -15.22 -12.29 4.09
CA ARG A 90 -15.09 -11.03 3.32
C ARG A 90 -15.43 -9.78 4.14
N ARG A 91 -16.42 -9.88 5.05
CA ARG A 91 -16.81 -8.77 5.95
C ARG A 91 -15.70 -8.40 6.94
N MET A 92 -15.02 -9.39 7.50
CA MET A 92 -13.91 -9.18 8.42
C MET A 92 -12.71 -8.57 7.70
N LEU A 93 -12.42 -9.05 6.48
CA LEU A 93 -11.41 -8.44 5.61
C LEU A 93 -11.73 -7.01 5.24
N ALA A 94 -12.99 -6.68 4.92
CA ALA A 94 -13.39 -5.31 4.65
C ALA A 94 -13.12 -4.39 5.85
N ALA A 95 -13.43 -4.85 7.06
CA ALA A 95 -13.11 -4.10 8.28
C ALA A 95 -11.59 -3.91 8.47
N ALA A 96 -10.79 -4.97 8.25
CA ALA A 96 -9.34 -4.88 8.32
C ALA A 96 -8.76 -3.88 7.30
N ILE A 97 -9.24 -3.92 6.06
CA ILE A 97 -8.81 -2.99 4.99
C ILE A 97 -9.18 -1.56 5.36
N LEU A 98 -10.39 -1.31 5.89
CA LEU A 98 -10.79 0.03 6.34
C LEU A 98 -9.86 0.54 7.44
N SER A 99 -9.58 -0.28 8.46
CA SER A 99 -8.65 0.06 9.52
C SER A 99 -7.23 0.31 8.98
N ALA A 100 -6.73 -0.56 8.11
CA ALA A 100 -5.42 -0.42 7.50
C ALA A 100 -5.34 0.84 6.63
N ALA A 101 -6.36 1.13 5.82
CA ALA A 101 -6.41 2.30 4.95
C ALA A 101 -6.32 3.59 5.76
N VAL A 102 -7.09 3.70 6.85
CA VAL A 102 -7.05 4.87 7.75
C VAL A 102 -5.68 4.99 8.42
N LEU A 103 -5.16 3.90 8.99
CA LEU A 103 -3.87 3.93 9.68
C LEU A 103 -2.70 4.26 8.74
N CYS A 104 -2.67 3.63 7.55
CA CYS A 104 -1.64 3.90 6.55
C CYS A 104 -1.74 5.33 6.01
N GLY A 105 -2.97 5.84 5.78
CA GLY A 105 -3.19 7.22 5.37
C GLY A 105 -2.76 8.24 6.41
N LEU A 106 -3.11 8.04 7.68
CA LEU A 106 -2.69 8.90 8.78
C LEU A 106 -1.17 8.85 8.99
N PHE A 107 -0.58 7.66 8.94
CA PHE A 107 0.87 7.47 9.05
C PHE A 107 1.60 8.19 7.92
N PHE A 108 1.15 8.01 6.68
CA PHE A 108 1.73 8.67 5.51
C PHE A 108 1.60 10.19 5.60
N TRP A 109 0.42 10.69 5.95
CA TRP A 109 0.21 12.13 6.12
C TRP A 109 1.14 12.73 7.18
N ARG A 110 1.27 12.06 8.34
CA ARG A 110 2.14 12.52 9.41
C ARG A 110 3.62 12.52 8.99
N ALA A 111 4.07 11.49 8.27
CA ALA A 111 5.42 11.43 7.74
C ALA A 111 5.66 12.46 6.61
N ALA A 112 4.65 12.76 5.81
CA ALA A 112 4.72 13.77 4.75
C ALA A 112 4.80 15.20 5.31
N GLN A 113 4.23 15.49 6.49
CA GLN A 113 4.36 16.81 7.15
C GLN A 113 5.81 17.17 7.47
N SER A 114 6.67 16.20 7.77
CA SER A 114 8.11 16.41 8.02
C SER A 114 8.95 16.42 6.74
N SER A 115 8.33 16.23 5.58
CA SER A 115 9.02 16.19 4.29
C SER A 115 8.93 17.53 3.57
N THR A 116 9.84 17.76 2.61
CA THR A 116 9.85 18.95 1.74
C THR A 116 8.79 18.90 0.61
N LEU A 117 7.82 17.97 0.71
CA LEU A 117 6.76 17.78 -0.29
C LEU A 117 5.74 18.92 -0.20
N GLY A 118 5.46 19.59 -1.32
CA GLY A 118 4.56 20.75 -1.38
C GLY A 118 3.07 20.38 -1.26
N ALA A 119 2.69 19.16 -1.63
CA ALA A 119 1.29 18.69 -1.63
C ALA A 119 0.96 17.68 -0.51
N TYR A 120 1.57 17.84 0.67
CA TYR A 120 1.41 16.95 1.83
C TYR A 120 -0.05 16.77 2.30
N ALA A 121 -0.92 17.78 2.12
CA ALA A 121 -2.31 17.73 2.58
C ALA A 121 -3.14 16.63 1.89
N PHE A 122 -2.81 16.27 0.64
CA PHE A 122 -3.53 15.24 -0.12
C PHE A 122 -2.88 13.85 -0.03
N SER A 123 -1.67 13.77 0.50
CA SER A 123 -0.84 12.56 0.49
C SER A 123 -1.42 11.39 1.30
N GLY A 124 -2.05 11.67 2.45
CA GLY A 124 -2.73 10.64 3.23
C GLY A 124 -3.98 10.11 2.54
N LEU A 125 -4.70 10.98 1.84
CA LEU A 125 -5.93 10.64 1.13
C LEU A 125 -5.66 9.73 -0.07
N THR A 126 -4.61 9.99 -0.84
CA THR A 126 -4.21 9.12 -1.97
C THR A 126 -3.86 7.72 -1.52
N VAL A 127 -3.12 7.58 -0.42
CA VAL A 127 -2.77 6.28 0.18
C VAL A 127 -4.00 5.57 0.75
N THR A 128 -4.88 6.30 1.43
CA THR A 128 -6.14 5.75 1.95
C THR A 128 -6.99 5.19 0.81
N LEU A 129 -7.22 5.97 -0.24
CA LEU A 129 -8.01 5.53 -1.40
C LEU A 129 -7.34 4.35 -2.12
N SER A 130 -6.03 4.38 -2.27
CA SER A 130 -5.28 3.28 -2.90
C SER A 130 -5.41 1.98 -2.13
N ALA A 131 -5.34 2.05 -0.80
CA ALA A 131 -5.53 0.89 0.06
C ALA A 131 -6.96 0.31 -0.07
N LEU A 132 -7.98 1.17 -0.13
CA LEU A 132 -9.37 0.76 -0.35
C LEU A 132 -9.59 0.14 -1.73
N ILE A 133 -9.03 0.74 -2.78
CA ILE A 133 -9.14 0.25 -4.16
C ILE A 133 -8.45 -1.12 -4.29
N GLY A 134 -7.20 -1.22 -3.83
CA GLY A 134 -6.42 -2.46 -3.90
C GLY A 134 -7.03 -3.58 -3.05
N GLY A 135 -7.36 -3.28 -1.79
CA GLY A 135 -7.98 -4.25 -0.90
C GLY A 135 -9.38 -4.66 -1.37
N GLY A 136 -10.19 -3.72 -1.84
CA GLY A 136 -11.50 -3.96 -2.42
C GLY A 136 -11.42 -4.84 -3.67
N ALA A 137 -10.48 -4.55 -4.58
CA ALA A 137 -10.22 -5.39 -5.74
C ALA A 137 -9.88 -6.83 -5.34
N GLY A 138 -9.13 -7.03 -4.26
CA GLY A 138 -8.84 -8.36 -3.71
C GLY A 138 -10.10 -9.06 -3.16
N ILE A 139 -10.97 -8.36 -2.44
CA ILE A 139 -12.22 -8.95 -1.89
C ILE A 139 -13.17 -9.42 -2.99
N PHE A 140 -13.36 -8.60 -4.02
CA PHE A 140 -14.34 -8.84 -5.09
C PHE A 140 -13.79 -9.64 -6.26
N GLN A 141 -12.54 -10.07 -6.17
CA GLN A 141 -11.88 -10.88 -7.17
C GLN A 141 -12.60 -12.21 -7.41
N LYS A 142 -12.68 -12.62 -8.69
CA LYS A 142 -13.17 -13.95 -9.04
C LYS A 142 -12.10 -15.01 -8.71
N PRO A 143 -12.47 -16.24 -8.29
CA PRO A 143 -11.50 -17.28 -7.91
C PRO A 143 -10.40 -17.55 -8.95
N GLY A 144 -10.71 -17.47 -10.25
CA GLY A 144 -9.75 -17.69 -11.34
C GLY A 144 -8.80 -16.53 -11.64
N GLN A 145 -8.95 -15.38 -10.97
CA GLN A 145 -8.09 -14.22 -11.19
C GLN A 145 -6.95 -14.15 -10.17
N ASN A 146 -6.98 -14.97 -9.10
CA ASN A 146 -6.03 -14.86 -7.98
C ASN A 146 -4.59 -15.02 -8.53
N PRO A 147 -3.70 -14.02 -8.29
CA PRO A 147 -2.32 -14.06 -8.81
C PRO A 147 -1.50 -15.22 -8.23
N ARG A 148 -2.03 -15.94 -7.23
CA ARG A 148 -1.46 -17.21 -6.74
C ARG A 148 -2.28 -18.42 -7.21
N PRO A 149 -2.07 -18.93 -8.43
CA PRO A 149 -2.66 -20.19 -8.88
C PRO A 149 -2.02 -21.44 -8.22
N PHE A 150 -0.84 -21.30 -7.62
CA PHE A 150 0.03 -22.44 -7.23
C PHE A 150 -0.31 -23.15 -5.91
N ILE A 151 -1.27 -22.65 -5.12
CA ILE A 151 -1.74 -23.39 -3.93
C ILE A 151 -2.91 -24.34 -4.28
N ASN A 152 -3.24 -24.47 -5.57
CA ASN A 152 -3.99 -25.62 -6.11
C ASN A 152 -3.09 -26.86 -6.32
N SER A 153 -1.88 -26.85 -5.76
CA SER A 153 -1.04 -28.04 -5.69
C SER A 153 -1.73 -29.10 -4.81
N PRO A 154 -1.89 -30.35 -5.30
CA PRO A 154 -2.43 -31.45 -4.50
C PRO A 154 -1.57 -31.80 -3.26
N TYR A 155 -0.39 -31.19 -3.11
CA TYR A 155 0.53 -31.45 -1.98
C TYR A 155 0.17 -30.70 -0.68
N PHE A 156 -0.83 -29.81 -0.69
CA PHE A 156 -1.31 -29.08 0.50
C PHE A 156 -2.75 -29.43 0.89
N ARG A 157 -3.30 -30.56 0.43
CA ARG A 157 -4.58 -31.11 0.89
C ARG A 157 -4.43 -31.93 2.16
#